data_AF-A0A955XV76-F1
#
_entry.id   AF-A0A955XV76-F1
#
_cell.length_a   1.000
_cell.length_b   1.000
_cell.length_c   1.000
_cell.angle_alpha   90.00
_cell.angle_beta   90.00
_cell.angle_gamma   90.00
#
_symmetry.space_group_name_H-M   'P 1'
#
loop_
_entity.id
_entity.type
_entity.pdbx_description
1 polymer ?
#
loop_
_entity_poly.entity_id
_entity_poly.type
_entity_poly.pdbx_seq_one_letter_code
_entity_poly.pdbx_strand_id
1 'polypeptide(L)'
;MGFKSFEIVSSGEEGGTYKRYVKATPTMNAPGFVQKVLGKSQSYEEHGELVGEVWRYRVTPNSAGGRISINGSLTLESLSDDRCRAKFALEAKASIPLVGKKIESFILGQFEDNLRKQEAFAKAWLDKQ
;
A
#
# COMPACT_ATOMS: atom_id res chain seq x y z
N MET A 1 7.26 2.93 10.62
CA MET A 1 7.16 1.82 9.66
C MET A 1 7.55 0.55 10.40
N GLY A 2 6.78 -0.51 10.27
CA GLY A 2 7.10 -1.76 10.96
C GLY A 2 6.42 -2.91 10.25
N PHE A 3 7.22 -3.85 9.76
CA PHE A 3 6.75 -5.10 9.21
C PHE A 3 7.34 -6.22 10.07
N LYS A 4 6.52 -7.20 10.43
CA LYS A 4 7.00 -8.46 10.99
C LYS A 4 7.73 -9.26 9.91
N SER A 5 7.25 -9.18 8.67
CA SER A 5 7.94 -9.70 7.49
C SER A 5 7.65 -8.83 6.27
N PHE A 6 8.65 -8.70 5.40
CA PHE A 6 8.53 -8.05 4.10
C PHE A 6 9.45 -8.79 3.13
N GLU A 7 8.90 -9.30 2.04
CA GLU A 7 9.60 -10.11 1.06
C GLU A 7 9.23 -9.62 -0.34
N ILE A 8 10.22 -9.26 -1.15
CA ILE A 8 10.06 -9.08 -2.59
C ILE A 8 10.20 -10.47 -3.20
N VAL A 9 9.08 -11.08 -3.56
CA VAL A 9 9.04 -12.44 -4.11
C VAL A 9 9.57 -12.46 -5.54
N SER A 10 9.23 -11.42 -6.32
CA SER A 10 9.81 -11.22 -7.63
C SER A 10 9.82 -9.74 -8.02
N SER A 11 10.79 -9.37 -8.85
CA SER A 11 10.84 -8.07 -9.48
C SER A 11 11.63 -8.14 -10.78
N GLY A 12 11.18 -7.44 -11.80
CA GLY A 12 11.90 -7.40 -13.07
C GLY A 12 11.18 -6.58 -14.13
N GLU A 13 11.88 -6.32 -15.21
CA GLU A 13 11.33 -5.65 -16.39
C GLU A 13 11.04 -6.67 -17.48
N GLU A 14 9.83 -6.59 -18.04
CA GLU A 14 9.38 -7.46 -19.12
C GLU A 14 8.58 -6.63 -20.13
N GLY A 15 9.05 -6.57 -21.37
CA GLY A 15 8.33 -5.87 -22.45
C GLY A 15 8.12 -4.36 -22.18
N GLY A 16 9.07 -3.70 -21.51
CA GLY A 16 8.97 -2.28 -21.14
C GLY A 16 8.01 -2.00 -19.97
N THR A 17 7.57 -3.03 -19.25
CA THR A 17 6.80 -2.91 -18.01
C THR A 17 7.61 -3.49 -16.86
N TYR A 18 7.87 -2.69 -15.83
CA TYR A 18 8.48 -3.21 -14.61
C TYR A 18 7.40 -3.79 -13.71
N LYS A 19 7.55 -5.03 -13.26
CA LYS A 19 6.60 -5.71 -12.37
C LYS A 19 7.26 -6.03 -11.03
N ARG A 20 6.50 -5.94 -9.94
CA ARG A 20 6.94 -6.32 -8.59
C ARG A 20 5.84 -7.12 -7.89
N TYR A 21 6.24 -8.19 -7.23
CA TYR A 21 5.39 -8.96 -6.34
C TYR A 21 5.98 -8.97 -4.92
N VAL A 22 5.17 -8.58 -3.95
CA VAL A 22 5.56 -8.47 -2.54
C VAL A 22 4.61 -9.28 -1.66
N LYS A 23 5.18 -9.95 -0.66
CA LYS A 23 4.47 -10.51 0.49
C LYS A 23 4.88 -9.75 1.73
N ALA A 24 3.91 -9.28 2.51
CA ALA A 24 4.24 -8.51 3.70
C ALA A 24 3.25 -8.73 4.84
N THR A 25 3.77 -8.65 6.07
CA THR A 25 3.01 -8.72 7.32
C THR A 25 3.27 -7.44 8.11
N PRO A 26 2.43 -6.40 7.96
CA PRO A 26 2.57 -5.16 8.71
C PRO A 26 2.41 -5.39 10.23
N THR A 27 3.10 -4.56 11.00
CA THR A 27 2.78 -4.36 12.41
C THR A 27 1.69 -3.31 12.47
N MET A 28 0.45 -3.72 12.74
CA MET A 28 -0.66 -2.78 12.92
C MET A 28 -1.34 -2.96 14.28
N ASN A 29 -1.76 -1.84 14.85
CA ASN A 29 -2.70 -1.81 15.95
C ASN A 29 -4.10 -1.56 15.36
N ALA A 30 -4.73 -2.62 14.87
CA ALA A 30 -6.06 -2.55 14.28
C ALA A 30 -7.13 -2.56 15.38
N PRO A 31 -8.24 -1.81 15.22
CA PRO A 31 -9.41 -1.94 16.09
C PRO A 31 -9.95 -3.37 16.13
N GLY A 32 -10.58 -3.78 17.23
CA GLY A 32 -11.05 -5.17 17.41
C GLY A 32 -11.98 -5.69 16.31
N PHE A 33 -12.81 -4.83 15.69
CA PHE A 33 -13.65 -5.22 14.55
C PHE A 33 -12.84 -5.51 13.28
N VAL A 34 -11.74 -4.79 13.06
CA VAL A 34 -10.81 -5.03 11.94
C VAL A 34 -10.02 -6.32 12.19
N GLN A 35 -9.55 -6.54 13.42
CA GLN A 35 -8.85 -7.79 13.80
C GLN A 35 -9.74 -9.03 13.62
N LYS A 36 -11.04 -8.94 13.92
CA LYS A 36 -12.00 -10.05 13.69
C LYS A 36 -12.12 -10.41 12.22
N VAL A 37 -12.03 -9.44 11.33
CA VAL A 37 -12.14 -9.63 9.88
C VAL A 37 -10.81 -10.11 9.27
N LEU A 38 -9.70 -9.47 9.64
CA LEU A 38 -8.37 -9.78 9.12
C LEU A 38 -7.69 -10.95 9.86
N GLY A 39 -8.35 -11.54 10.86
CA GLY A 39 -7.81 -12.65 11.64
C GLY A 39 -6.50 -12.35 12.37
N LYS A 40 -5.83 -13.43 12.80
CA LYS A 40 -4.57 -13.37 13.58
C LYS A 40 -3.33 -13.07 12.73
N SER A 41 -3.36 -13.39 11.43
CA SER A 41 -2.27 -13.09 10.50
C SER A 41 -2.74 -12.04 9.49
N GLN A 42 -2.29 -10.80 9.70
CA GLN A 42 -2.54 -9.69 8.80
C GLN A 42 -1.40 -9.66 7.78
N SER A 43 -1.36 -10.65 6.89
CA SER A 43 -0.45 -10.62 5.74
C SER A 43 -1.21 -10.21 4.48
N TYR A 44 -0.51 -9.60 3.55
CA TYR A 44 -1.04 -9.28 2.25
C TYR A 44 -0.05 -9.62 1.14
N GLU A 45 -0.61 -9.76 -0.04
CA GLU A 45 0.10 -9.87 -1.30
C GLU A 45 -0.12 -8.58 -2.08
N GLU A 46 0.96 -7.95 -2.54
CA GLU A 46 0.94 -6.77 -3.39
C GLU A 46 1.54 -7.13 -4.75
N HIS A 47 0.76 -6.91 -5.80
CA HIS A 47 1.24 -6.96 -7.17
C HIS A 47 1.24 -5.56 -7.74
N GLY A 48 2.37 -5.10 -8.24
CA GLY A 48 2.50 -3.81 -8.88
C GLY A 48 3.18 -3.88 -10.23
N GLU A 49 2.82 -2.91 -11.08
CA GLU A 49 3.36 -2.74 -12.41
C GLU A 49 3.60 -1.24 -12.70
N LEU A 50 4.74 -0.94 -13.30
CA LEU A 50 5.08 0.37 -13.84
C LEU A 50 4.86 0.32 -15.34
N VAL A 51 3.83 1.00 -15.82
CA VAL A 51 3.53 1.14 -17.25
C VAL A 51 3.65 2.61 -17.62
N GLY A 52 4.68 2.97 -18.40
CA GLY A 52 5.06 4.37 -18.61
C GLY A 52 5.46 5.02 -17.28
N GLU A 53 4.77 6.09 -16.90
CA GLU A 53 5.04 6.85 -15.67
C GLU A 53 4.09 6.52 -14.51
N VAL A 54 3.21 5.53 -14.68
CA VAL A 54 2.18 5.18 -13.71
C VAL A 54 2.52 3.86 -13.04
N TRP A 55 2.81 3.91 -11.74
CA TRP A 55 2.84 2.72 -10.91
C TRP A 55 1.41 2.35 -10.53
N ARG A 56 0.95 1.16 -10.89
CA ARG A 56 -0.34 0.60 -10.45
C ARG A 56 -0.08 -0.59 -9.56
N TYR A 57 -0.89 -0.75 -8.52
CA TYR A 57 -0.77 -1.89 -7.64
C TYR A 57 -2.11 -2.37 -7.12
N ARG A 58 -2.17 -3.66 -6.82
CA ARG A 58 -3.28 -4.33 -6.16
C ARG A 58 -2.76 -5.03 -4.92
N VAL A 59 -3.43 -4.78 -3.80
CA VAL A 59 -3.17 -5.44 -2.52
C VAL A 59 -4.34 -6.36 -2.18
N THR A 60 -4.01 -7.61 -1.89
CA THR A 60 -4.95 -8.66 -1.48
C THR A 60 -4.59 -9.14 -0.08
N PRO A 61 -5.42 -8.84 0.94
CA PRO A 61 -5.22 -9.39 2.28
C PRO A 61 -5.53 -10.89 2.29
N ASN A 62 -4.60 -11.72 2.79
CA ASN A 62 -4.73 -13.18 2.76
C ASN A 62 -5.87 -13.70 3.64
N SER A 63 -6.21 -12.97 4.70
CA SER A 63 -7.17 -13.39 5.71
C SER A 63 -8.62 -12.98 5.43
N ALA A 64 -8.86 -12.13 4.43
CA ALA A 64 -10.20 -11.58 4.17
C ALA A 64 -11.07 -12.47 3.27
N GLY A 65 -10.54 -13.59 2.75
CA GLY A 65 -11.27 -14.50 1.85
C GLY A 65 -11.80 -13.79 0.59
N GLY A 66 -11.01 -12.86 0.04
CA GLY A 66 -11.40 -12.06 -1.13
C GLY A 66 -12.44 -10.97 -0.87
N ARG A 67 -12.88 -10.77 0.38
CA ARG A 67 -13.88 -9.74 0.72
C ARG A 67 -13.32 -8.33 0.80
N ILE A 68 -12.00 -8.18 0.76
CA ILE A 68 -11.32 -6.88 0.76
C ILE A 68 -10.44 -6.81 -0.48
N SER A 69 -10.58 -5.75 -1.26
CA SER A 69 -9.69 -5.41 -2.36
C SER A 69 -9.19 -3.99 -2.19
N ILE A 70 -7.91 -3.80 -2.42
CA ILE A 70 -7.27 -2.49 -2.37
C ILE A 70 -6.51 -2.33 -3.68
N ASN A 71 -6.78 -1.25 -4.40
CA ASN A 71 -6.08 -0.91 -5.63
C ASN A 71 -5.56 0.51 -5.51
N GLY A 72 -4.38 0.78 -6.04
CA GLY A 72 -3.85 2.13 -6.06
C GLY A 72 -3.01 2.41 -7.28
N SER A 73 -2.76 3.69 -7.47
CA SER A 73 -1.77 4.19 -8.40
C SER A 73 -0.94 5.29 -7.79
N LEU A 74 0.26 5.43 -8.32
CA LEU A 74 1.20 6.50 -8.02
C LEU A 74 1.74 7.06 -9.33
N THR A 75 1.73 8.38 -9.43
CA THR A 75 2.53 9.13 -10.42
C THR A 75 3.44 10.11 -9.71
N LEU A 76 4.58 10.39 -10.34
CA LEU A 76 5.54 11.38 -9.88
C LEU A 76 5.68 12.44 -10.96
N GLU A 77 5.41 13.69 -10.60
CA GLU A 77 5.56 14.84 -11.48
C GLU A 77 6.72 15.70 -10.99
N SER A 78 7.66 16.04 -11.87
CA SER A 78 8.68 17.03 -11.55
C SER A 78 8.03 18.42 -11.43
N LEU A 79 8.40 19.16 -10.38
CA LEU A 79 7.99 20.56 -10.16
C LEU A 79 9.15 21.54 -10.39
N SER A 80 10.38 21.10 -10.12
CA SER A 80 11.66 21.77 -10.39
C SER A 80 12.78 20.73 -10.26
N ASP A 81 14.04 21.12 -10.52
CA ASP A 81 15.20 20.22 -10.45
C ASP A 81 15.37 19.53 -9.08
N ASP A 82 14.85 20.14 -8.02
CA ASP A 82 14.95 19.72 -6.62
C ASP A 82 13.61 19.35 -5.98
N ARG A 83 12.49 19.39 -6.73
CA ARG A 83 11.15 19.14 -6.18
C ARG A 83 10.31 18.29 -7.10
N CYS A 84 9.55 17.39 -6.50
CA CYS A 84 8.54 16.60 -7.19
C CYS A 84 7.21 16.60 -6.44
N ARG A 85 6.15 16.18 -7.12
CA ARG A 85 4.84 15.91 -6.57
C ARG A 85 4.50 14.45 -6.80
N ALA A 86 4.34 13.71 -5.71
CA ALA A 86 3.75 12.38 -5.74
C ALA A 86 2.22 12.48 -5.67
N LYS A 87 1.52 11.94 -6.66
CA LYS A 87 0.06 11.81 -6.64
C LYS A 87 -0.29 10.35 -6.37
N PHE A 88 -0.92 10.09 -5.23
CA PHE A 88 -1.43 8.78 -4.88
C PHE A 88 -2.95 8.76 -5.08
N ALA A 89 -3.44 7.77 -5.82
CA ALA A 89 -4.85 7.40 -5.82
C ALA A 89 -5.00 6.03 -5.17
N LEU A 90 -5.93 5.88 -4.24
CA LEU A 90 -6.20 4.61 -3.57
C LEU A 90 -7.69 4.37 -3.48
N GLU A 91 -8.11 3.16 -3.83
CA GLU A 91 -9.45 2.65 -3.64
C GLU A 91 -9.39 1.41 -2.73
N ALA A 92 -10.17 1.41 -1.66
CA ALA A 92 -10.39 0.25 -0.82
C ALA A 92 -11.86 -0.13 -0.86
N LYS A 93 -12.15 -1.41 -1.10
CA LYS A 93 -13.51 -1.98 -1.12
C LYS A 93 -13.59 -3.15 -0.15
N ALA A 94 -14.59 -3.16 0.72
CA ALA A 94 -14.83 -4.21 1.70
C ALA A 94 -16.28 -4.72 1.67
N SER A 95 -16.48 -5.92 1.13
CA SER A 95 -17.76 -6.61 1.04
C SER A 95 -18.09 -7.37 2.33
N ILE A 96 -18.22 -6.64 3.44
CA ILE A 96 -18.47 -7.20 4.78
C ILE A 96 -19.73 -6.55 5.37
N PRO A 97 -20.78 -7.33 5.68
CA PRO A 97 -22.01 -6.81 6.24
C PRO A 97 -21.77 -5.94 7.48
N LEU A 98 -22.48 -4.82 7.57
CA LEU A 98 -22.51 -3.87 8.70
C LEU A 98 -21.20 -3.10 8.99
N VAL A 99 -20.03 -3.62 8.61
CA VAL A 99 -18.73 -3.02 8.96
C VAL A 99 -17.84 -2.68 7.76
N GLY A 100 -18.24 -3.00 6.53
CA GLY A 100 -17.44 -2.76 5.31
C GLY A 100 -16.90 -1.33 5.20
N LYS A 101 -17.77 -0.32 5.25
CA LYS A 101 -17.36 1.10 5.19
C LYS A 101 -16.37 1.49 6.28
N LYS A 102 -16.51 0.95 7.51
CA LYS A 102 -15.56 1.24 8.60
C LYS A 102 -14.18 0.66 8.33
N ILE A 103 -14.13 -0.49 7.68
CA ILE A 103 -12.87 -1.15 7.27
C ILE A 103 -12.23 -0.35 6.13
N GLU A 104 -13.00 0.07 5.14
CA GLU A 104 -12.52 0.94 4.05
C GLU A 104 -11.92 2.23 4.61
N SER A 105 -12.65 2.94 5.49
CA SER A 105 -12.13 4.16 6.13
C SER A 105 -10.86 3.91 6.95
N PHE A 106 -10.79 2.79 7.68
CA PHE A 106 -9.59 2.42 8.43
C PHE A 106 -8.39 2.20 7.50
N ILE A 107 -8.57 1.47 6.40
CA ILE A 107 -7.50 1.21 5.42
C ILE A 107 -7.00 2.52 4.80
N LEU A 108 -7.92 3.39 4.36
CA LEU A 108 -7.58 4.67 3.76
C LEU A 108 -6.84 5.58 4.75
N GLY A 109 -7.31 5.68 6.00
CA GLY A 109 -6.64 6.47 7.03
C GLY A 109 -5.24 5.93 7.36
N GLN A 110 -5.09 4.61 7.47
CA GLN A 110 -3.79 3.98 7.70
C GLN A 110 -2.81 4.24 6.56
N PHE A 111 -3.30 4.26 5.32
CA PHE A 111 -2.49 4.59 4.15
C PHE A 111 -2.03 6.05 4.18
N GLU A 112 -2.93 6.99 4.46
CA GLU A 112 -2.59 8.41 4.59
C GLU A 112 -1.54 8.65 5.68
N ASP A 113 -1.72 8.04 6.86
CA ASP A 113 -0.75 8.10 7.96
C ASP A 113 0.62 7.55 7.55
N ASN A 114 0.64 6.48 6.75
CA ASN A 114 1.88 5.88 6.25
C ASN A 114 2.55 6.78 5.21
N LEU A 115 1.79 7.45 4.33
CA LEU A 115 2.34 8.40 3.38
C LEU A 115 3.00 9.59 4.09
N ARG A 116 2.34 10.15 5.11
CA ARG A 116 2.92 11.24 5.92
C ARG A 116 4.24 10.84 6.58
N LYS A 117 4.31 9.61 7.11
CA LYS A 117 5.55 9.07 7.71
C LYS A 117 6.65 8.84 6.66
N GLN A 118 6.29 8.37 5.47
CA GLN A 118 7.24 8.19 4.37
C GLN A 118 7.78 9.53 3.87
N GLU A 119 6.92 10.54 3.70
CA GLU A 119 7.32 11.88 3.31
C GLU A 119 8.31 12.48 4.32
N ALA A 120 7.98 12.41 5.62
CA ALA A 120 8.85 12.93 6.68
C ALA A 120 10.22 12.21 6.70
N PHE A 121 10.21 10.88 6.52
CA PHE A 121 11.45 10.10 6.44
C PHE A 121 12.27 10.47 5.20
N ALA A 122 11.63 10.55 4.03
CA ALA A 122 12.31 10.86 2.77
C ALA A 122 12.99 12.23 2.83
N LYS A 123 12.30 13.27 3.34
CA LYS A 123 12.88 14.60 3.54
C LYS A 123 14.09 14.54 4.47
N ALA A 124 13.95 13.92 5.64
CA ALA A 124 15.04 13.80 6.61
C ALA A 124 16.24 12.96 6.11
N TRP A 125 16.01 12.05 5.15
CA TRP A 125 17.07 11.28 4.50
C TRP A 125 17.77 12.09 3.41
N LEU A 126 17.02 12.82 2.58
CA LEU A 126 17.55 13.69 1.54
C LEU A 126 18.37 14.85 2.10
N ASP A 127 17.95 15.44 3.23
CA ASP A 127 18.67 16.53 3.90
C ASP A 127 20.05 16.10 4.45
N LYS A 128 20.34 14.79 4.52
CA LYS A 128 21.60 14.22 5.02
C LYS A 128 22.54 13.76 3.91
N GLN A 129 22.12 13.83 2.66
CA GLN A 129 22.95 13.54 1.49
C GLN A 129 23.71 14.79 1.07
#